data_AF-A0A7C3FZL6-F1
#
_entry.id   AF-A0A7C3FZL6-F1
#
_cell.length_a   1.000
_cell.length_b   1.000
_cell.length_c   1.000
_cell.angle_alpha   90.00
_cell.angle_beta   90.00
_cell.angle_gamma   90.00
#
_symmetry.space_group_name_H-M   'P 1'
#
loop_
_entity.id
_entity.type
_entity.pdbx_description
1 polymer ?
#
loop_
_entity_poly.entity_id
_entity_poly.type
_entity_poly.pdbx_seq_one_letter_code
_entity_poly.pdbx_strand_id
1 'polypeptide(L)'
;MRKIRTAVLISGGGSNMEALATASQATDFPASIEIVISNKANAKGLKKAQKISISTCVIDHTSFKTREKFEQELHAKLEEFNIELICLAGFMRILTPDFVGKWPGRLINIHPSLLPKYKGLHTHQRAISAGDKEHGCTVHYVNEHMDEGKIIAQAKVSVLP
;
A
#
# COMPACT_ATOMS: atom_id res chain seq x y z
N MET A 1 6.50 -22.61 8.34
CA MET A 1 7.43 -21.76 7.57
C MET A 1 7.59 -20.43 8.29
N ARG A 2 8.74 -19.76 8.20
CA ARG A 2 8.91 -18.41 8.74
C ARG A 2 8.05 -17.44 7.91
N LYS A 3 7.20 -16.64 8.57
CA LYS A 3 6.41 -15.58 7.91
C LYS A 3 7.25 -14.31 7.75
N ILE A 4 7.11 -13.65 6.60
CA ILE A 4 7.72 -12.35 6.32
C ILE A 4 6.98 -11.26 7.09
N ARG A 5 7.70 -10.52 7.93
CA ARG A 5 7.12 -9.45 8.76
C ARG A 5 6.76 -8.26 7.89
N THR A 6 5.47 -7.95 7.80
CA THR A 6 4.93 -7.03 6.80
C THR A 6 4.20 -5.86 7.45
N ALA A 7 4.47 -4.64 6.97
CA ALA A 7 3.69 -3.46 7.30
C ALA A 7 2.73 -3.11 6.17
N VAL A 8 1.56 -2.59 6.52
CA VAL A 8 0.60 -2.07 5.55
C VAL A 8 0.39 -0.57 5.77
N LEU A 9 0.67 0.23 4.73
CA LEU A 9 0.49 1.68 4.77
C LEU A 9 -0.84 2.06 4.12
N ILE A 10 -1.62 2.92 4.79
CA ILE A 10 -2.96 3.33 4.35
C ILE A 10 -3.21 4.82 4.50
N SER A 11 -4.24 5.34 3.83
CA SER A 11 -4.75 6.70 4.03
C SER A 11 -6.28 6.78 4.19
N GLY A 12 -6.99 5.66 4.15
CA GLY A 12 -8.45 5.67 3.99
C GLY A 12 -9.18 4.43 4.48
N GLY A 13 -10.09 3.91 3.63
CA GLY A 13 -11.04 2.85 3.99
C GLY A 13 -10.44 1.49 4.35
N GLY A 14 -9.22 1.21 3.87
CA GLY A 14 -8.44 0.03 4.27
C GLY A 14 -9.00 -1.32 3.80
N SER A 15 -9.76 -1.40 2.71
CA SER A 15 -10.26 -2.68 2.17
C SER A 15 -9.12 -3.64 1.78
N ASN A 16 -8.10 -3.15 1.06
CA ASN A 16 -6.92 -3.97 0.73
C ASN A 16 -6.14 -4.39 1.99
N MET A 17 -6.03 -3.51 2.98
CA MET A 17 -5.41 -3.86 4.26
C MET A 17 -6.17 -4.98 4.97
N GLU A 18 -7.50 -4.88 5.05
CA GLU A 18 -8.36 -5.89 5.67
C GLU A 18 -8.27 -7.25 4.95
N ALA A 19 -8.20 -7.24 3.62
CA ALA A 19 -7.98 -8.45 2.82
C ALA A 19 -6.62 -9.11 3.13
N LEU A 20 -5.53 -8.32 3.14
CA LEU A 20 -4.19 -8.82 3.49
C LEU A 20 -4.13 -9.36 4.93
N ALA A 21 -4.72 -8.64 5.87
CA ALA A 21 -4.77 -9.03 7.27
C ALA A 21 -5.53 -10.34 7.47
N THR A 22 -6.70 -10.49 6.83
CA THR A 22 -7.50 -11.72 6.87
C THR A 22 -6.73 -12.89 6.27
N ALA A 23 -6.13 -12.71 5.09
CA ALA A 23 -5.33 -13.75 4.44
C ALA A 23 -4.13 -14.19 5.29
N SER A 24 -3.50 -13.25 6.01
CA SER A 24 -2.34 -13.55 6.86
C SER A 24 -2.61 -14.46 8.07
N GLN A 25 -3.89 -14.67 8.42
CA GLN A 25 -4.30 -15.59 9.48
C GLN A 25 -4.14 -17.06 9.07
N ALA A 26 -4.13 -17.37 7.76
CA ALA A 26 -3.89 -18.72 7.30
C ALA A 26 -2.47 -19.19 7.66
N THR A 27 -2.33 -20.48 7.99
CA THR A 27 -1.06 -21.07 8.45
C THR A 27 0.00 -21.13 7.34
N ASP A 28 -0.43 -21.26 6.10
CA ASP A 28 0.39 -21.34 4.88
C ASP A 28 0.63 -19.98 4.22
N PHE A 29 -0.05 -18.91 4.66
CA PHE A 29 0.20 -17.57 4.14
C PHE A 29 1.63 -17.12 4.49
N PRO A 30 2.43 -16.63 3.51
CA PRO A 30 3.87 -16.46 3.68
C PRO A 30 4.27 -15.22 4.49
N ALA A 31 3.31 -14.40 4.93
CA ALA A 31 3.57 -13.13 5.60
C ALA A 31 2.71 -12.97 6.87
N SER A 32 3.19 -12.16 7.81
CA SER A 32 2.45 -11.70 8.98
C SER A 32 2.30 -10.19 8.93
N ILE A 33 1.09 -9.69 9.18
CA ILE A 33 0.86 -8.24 9.24
C ILE A 33 1.13 -7.76 10.66
N GLU A 34 2.29 -7.14 10.85
CA GLU A 34 2.78 -6.73 12.17
C GLU A 34 2.23 -5.37 12.58
N ILE A 35 2.06 -4.47 11.62
CA ILE A 35 1.60 -3.10 11.86
C ILE A 35 0.86 -2.52 10.66
N VAL A 36 -0.20 -1.76 10.95
CA VAL A 36 -0.87 -0.89 9.99
C VAL A 36 -0.57 0.57 10.34
N ILE A 37 0.06 1.30 9.43
CA ILE A 37 0.41 2.70 9.64
C ILE A 37 -0.43 3.57 8.71
N SER A 38 -1.05 4.61 9.27
CA SER A 38 -1.81 5.60 8.51
C SER A 38 -1.18 6.98 8.58
N ASN A 39 -1.17 7.70 7.46
CA ASN A 39 -0.81 9.13 7.47
C ASN A 39 -1.99 10.06 7.83
N LYS A 40 -3.16 9.49 8.15
CA LYS A 40 -4.37 10.20 8.58
C LYS A 40 -4.98 9.53 9.80
N ALA A 41 -5.21 10.31 10.87
CA ALA A 41 -5.79 9.80 12.12
C ALA A 41 -7.20 9.23 11.97
N ASN A 42 -7.99 9.77 11.03
CA ASN A 42 -9.38 9.36 10.78
C ASN A 42 -9.53 8.23 9.75
N ALA A 43 -8.43 7.60 9.31
CA ALA A 43 -8.49 6.49 8.37
C ALA A 43 -9.29 5.33 8.96
N LYS A 44 -10.43 4.98 8.33
CA LYS A 44 -11.31 3.90 8.79
C LYS A 44 -10.60 2.54 8.85
N GLY A 45 -9.56 2.34 8.04
CA GLY A 45 -8.73 1.14 8.07
C GLY A 45 -8.04 0.89 9.42
N LEU A 46 -7.71 1.92 10.20
CA LEU A 46 -7.12 1.75 11.53
C LEU A 46 -8.07 0.99 12.47
N LYS A 47 -9.34 1.39 12.49
CA LYS A 47 -10.37 0.72 13.31
C LYS A 47 -10.59 -0.72 12.88
N LYS A 48 -10.47 -1.01 11.58
CA LYS A 48 -10.58 -2.39 11.05
C LYS A 48 -9.41 -3.25 11.52
N ALA A 49 -8.17 -2.74 11.44
CA ALA A 49 -6.98 -3.44 11.92
C ALA A 49 -7.04 -3.74 13.42
N GLN A 50 -7.48 -2.75 14.23
CA GLN A 50 -7.65 -2.91 15.68
C GLN A 50 -8.67 -4.00 16.04
N LYS A 51 -9.77 -4.11 15.30
CA LYS A 51 -10.81 -5.13 15.53
C LYS A 51 -10.30 -6.56 15.38
N ILE A 52 -9.24 -6.76 14.61
CA ILE A 52 -8.58 -8.05 14.41
C ILE A 52 -7.21 -8.10 15.09
N SER A 53 -7.01 -7.27 16.11
CA SER A 53 -5.85 -7.26 17.00
C SER A 53 -4.50 -7.01 16.31
N ILE A 54 -4.49 -6.27 15.21
CA ILE A 54 -3.25 -5.82 14.56
C ILE A 54 -2.84 -4.46 15.15
N SER A 55 -1.55 -4.32 15.46
CA SER A 55 -0.97 -3.04 15.92
C SER A 55 -1.20 -1.93 14.90
N THR A 56 -1.56 -0.75 15.38
CA THR A 56 -1.81 0.41 14.52
C THR A 56 -1.02 1.62 14.96
N CYS A 57 -0.54 2.41 14.01
CA CYS A 57 0.11 3.68 14.28
C CYS A 57 -0.43 4.77 13.35
N VAL A 58 -0.46 6.00 13.84
CA VAL A 58 -0.73 7.19 13.03
C VAL A 58 0.53 8.03 13.01
N ILE A 59 1.03 8.31 11.81
CA ILE A 59 2.13 9.24 11.59
C ILE A 59 1.59 10.35 10.70
N ASP A 60 1.10 11.43 11.30
CA ASP A 60 0.46 12.50 10.54
C ASP A 60 1.52 13.28 9.73
N HIS A 61 1.55 13.05 8.43
CA HIS A 61 2.45 13.74 7.51
C HIS A 61 2.32 15.28 7.53
N THR A 62 1.19 15.85 7.98
CA THR A 62 0.98 17.30 8.07
C THR A 62 1.68 17.92 9.28
N SER A 63 2.06 17.11 10.27
CA SER A 63 2.84 17.54 11.44
C SER A 63 4.33 17.76 11.12
N PHE A 64 4.77 17.45 9.90
CA PHE A 64 6.17 17.54 9.49
C PHE A 64 6.38 18.64 8.46
N LYS A 65 7.49 19.38 8.59
CA LYS A 65 7.86 20.46 7.65
C LYS A 65 8.25 19.95 6.27
N THR A 66 8.77 18.72 6.18
CA THR A 66 9.25 18.14 4.92
C THR A 66 8.87 16.66 4.83
N ARG A 67 8.88 16.10 3.62
CA ARG A 67 8.58 14.68 3.39
C ARG A 67 9.63 13.79 4.03
N GLU A 68 10.89 14.20 3.98
CA GLU A 68 12.03 13.47 4.51
C GLU A 68 11.91 13.29 6.03
N LYS A 69 11.46 14.32 6.76
CA LYS A 69 11.22 14.21 8.21
C LYS A 69 10.07 13.25 8.54
N PHE A 70 8.99 13.33 7.77
CA PHE A 70 7.88 12.38 7.89
C PHE A 70 8.35 10.94 7.64
N GLU A 71 9.15 10.74 6.59
CA GLU A 71 9.66 9.44 6.18
C GLU A 71 10.75 8.89 7.10
N GLN A 72 11.50 9.74 7.80
CA GLN A 72 12.41 9.34 8.88
C GLN A 72 11.64 8.72 10.04
N GLU A 73 10.56 9.34 10.50
CA GLU A 73 9.70 8.80 11.55
C GLU A 73 9.01 7.51 11.10
N LEU A 74 8.49 7.49 9.87
CA LEU A 74 7.91 6.29 9.26
C LEU A 74 8.92 5.14 9.23
N HIS A 75 10.15 5.39 8.77
CA HIS A 75 11.19 4.38 8.71
C HIS A 75 11.59 3.89 10.10
N ALA A 76 11.78 4.78 11.07
CA ALA A 76 12.09 4.41 12.45
C ALA A 76 11.02 3.48 13.05
N LYS A 77 9.73 3.78 12.79
CA LYS A 77 8.63 2.92 13.23
C LYS A 77 8.65 1.54 12.56
N LEU A 78 9.03 1.47 11.29
CA LEU A 78 9.16 0.21 10.56
C LEU A 78 10.33 -0.64 11.08
N GLU A 79 11.44 0.00 11.45
CA GLU A 79 12.59 -0.66 12.08
C GLU A 79 12.26 -1.19 13.48
N GLU A 80 11.55 -0.42 14.30
CA GLU A 80 11.07 -0.86 15.63
C GLU A 80 10.25 -2.15 15.54
N PHE A 81 9.46 -2.29 14.47
CA PHE A 81 8.67 -3.48 14.19
C PHE A 81 9.42 -4.54 13.37
N ASN A 82 10.74 -4.43 13.18
CA ASN A 82 11.59 -5.26 12.30
C ASN A 82 10.88 -5.70 11.01
N ILE A 83 10.35 -4.72 10.27
CA ILE A 83 9.59 -4.97 9.05
C ILE A 83 10.52 -5.39 7.91
N GLU A 84 10.11 -6.41 7.18
CA GLU A 84 10.83 -6.96 6.03
C GLU A 84 10.19 -6.56 4.70
N LEU A 85 8.86 -6.35 4.67
CA LEU A 85 8.08 -5.99 3.47
C LEU A 85 7.08 -4.87 3.79
N ILE A 86 6.90 -3.93 2.87
CA ILE A 86 5.91 -2.86 2.96
C ILE A 86 4.89 -2.99 1.82
N CYS A 87 3.61 -3.00 2.17
CA CYS A 87 2.49 -2.95 1.24
C CYS A 87 1.81 -1.58 1.28
N LEU A 88 1.87 -0.84 0.18
CA LEU A 88 1.07 0.37 -0.02
C LEU A 88 -0.35 -0.03 -0.43
N ALA A 89 -1.31 0.13 0.50
CA ALA A 89 -2.69 -0.31 0.33
C ALA A 89 -3.64 0.89 0.35
N GLY A 90 -3.55 1.73 -0.69
CA GLY A 90 -4.25 3.02 -0.74
C GLY A 90 -3.56 4.09 0.10
N PHE A 91 -2.23 4.10 0.09
CA PHE A 91 -1.40 5.14 0.70
C PHE A 91 -1.26 6.32 -0.26
N MET A 92 -1.84 7.46 0.08
CA MET A 92 -2.05 8.61 -0.81
C MET A 92 -0.90 9.63 -0.71
N ARG A 93 0.35 9.15 -0.59
CA ARG A 93 1.56 9.99 -0.55
C ARG A 93 2.62 9.41 -1.47
N ILE A 94 3.25 10.28 -2.24
CA ILE A 94 4.45 9.95 -3.01
C ILE A 94 5.63 9.90 -2.03
N LEU A 95 6.33 8.77 -2.03
CA LEU A 95 7.53 8.54 -1.22
C LEU A 95 8.76 9.16 -1.90
N THR A 96 9.71 9.67 -1.12
CA THR A 96 10.97 10.19 -1.69
C THR A 96 11.87 9.06 -2.22
N PRO A 97 12.76 9.36 -3.18
CA PRO A 97 13.79 8.40 -3.63
C PRO A 97 14.60 7.82 -2.47
N ASP A 98 14.98 8.63 -1.48
CA ASP A 98 15.73 8.19 -0.30
C ASP A 98 14.96 7.12 0.50
N PHE A 99 13.65 7.28 0.67
CA PHE A 99 12.85 6.26 1.35
C PHE A 99 12.72 5.00 0.51
N VAL A 100 12.43 5.14 -0.79
CA VAL A 100 12.35 4.00 -1.72
C VAL A 100 13.66 3.20 -1.73
N GLY A 101 14.80 3.90 -1.75
CA GLY A 101 16.14 3.31 -1.74
C GLY A 101 16.50 2.51 -0.49
N LYS A 102 15.81 2.73 0.64
CA LYS A 102 15.96 1.91 1.86
C LYS A 102 15.21 0.58 1.79
N TRP A 103 14.25 0.45 0.86
CA TRP A 103 13.38 -0.73 0.72
C TRP A 103 13.49 -1.41 -0.66
N PRO A 104 14.71 -1.66 -1.19
CA PRO A 104 14.87 -2.22 -2.52
C PRO A 104 14.29 -3.62 -2.58
N GLY A 105 13.35 -3.85 -3.52
CA GLY A 105 12.66 -5.13 -3.68
C GLY A 105 11.73 -5.50 -2.51
N ARG A 106 11.48 -4.58 -1.56
CA ARG A 106 10.73 -4.80 -0.32
C ARG A 106 9.59 -3.80 -0.11
N LEU A 107 9.24 -3.05 -1.16
CA LEU A 107 8.16 -2.07 -1.16
C LEU A 107 7.27 -2.32 -2.39
N ILE A 108 6.01 -2.67 -2.16
CA ILE A 108 5.05 -3.00 -3.20
C ILE A 108 3.78 -2.16 -3.08
N ASN A 109 3.13 -1.91 -4.21
CA ASN A 109 1.90 -1.13 -4.29
C ASN A 109 0.84 -1.87 -5.10
N ILE A 110 -0.43 -1.69 -4.70
CA ILE A 110 -1.60 -2.06 -5.51
C ILE A 110 -2.14 -0.80 -6.19
N HIS A 111 -2.14 -0.82 -7.52
CA HIS A 111 -2.65 0.27 -8.34
C HIS A 111 -3.94 -0.15 -9.05
N PRO A 112 -5.02 0.67 -9.01
CA PRO A 112 -6.32 0.31 -9.59
C PRO A 112 -6.37 0.55 -11.11
N SER A 113 -5.42 -0.01 -11.86
CA SER A 113 -5.50 -0.13 -13.31
C SER A 113 -4.65 -1.30 -13.82
N LEU A 114 -4.77 -1.62 -15.11
CA LEU A 114 -3.83 -2.49 -15.82
C LEU A 114 -2.63 -1.65 -16.29
N LEU A 115 -1.63 -1.45 -15.42
CA LEU A 115 -0.41 -0.73 -15.78
C LEU A 115 0.23 -1.34 -17.05
N PRO A 116 0.79 -0.52 -17.96
CA PRO A 116 1.08 0.91 -17.81
C PRO A 116 -0.11 1.87 -18.05
N LYS A 117 -1.32 1.36 -18.33
CA LYS A 117 -2.50 2.18 -18.58
C LYS A 117 -2.97 2.90 -17.30
N TYR A 118 -3.35 4.17 -17.41
CA TYR A 118 -3.90 4.98 -16.31
C TYR A 118 -3.03 5.03 -15.04
N LYS A 119 -1.78 5.47 -15.14
CA LYS A 119 -0.98 5.89 -13.97
C LYS A 119 -1.66 7.05 -13.21
N GLY A 120 -1.38 7.15 -11.92
CA GLY A 120 -1.90 8.22 -11.05
C GLY A 120 -3.38 8.07 -10.70
N LEU A 121 -4.06 9.18 -10.44
CA LEU A 121 -5.40 9.17 -9.84
C LEU A 121 -6.52 9.00 -10.88
N HIS A 122 -7.74 8.74 -10.36
CA HIS A 122 -9.00 8.68 -11.11
C HIS A 122 -9.03 7.63 -12.23
N THR A 123 -8.33 6.52 -12.04
CA THR A 123 -8.19 5.46 -13.04
C THR A 123 -9.53 4.91 -13.53
N HIS A 124 -10.47 4.70 -12.60
CA HIS A 124 -11.81 4.20 -12.90
C HIS A 124 -12.60 5.17 -13.79
N GLN A 125 -12.64 6.45 -13.43
CA GLN A 125 -13.31 7.48 -14.22
C GLN A 125 -12.72 7.57 -15.62
N ARG A 126 -11.38 7.51 -15.73
CA ARG A 126 -10.68 7.58 -17.02
C ARG A 126 -10.96 6.36 -17.91
N ALA A 127 -11.07 5.15 -17.33
CA ALA A 127 -11.45 3.95 -18.07
C ALA A 127 -12.90 4.05 -18.60
N ILE A 128 -13.84 4.44 -17.74
CA ILE A 128 -15.26 4.61 -18.11
C ILE A 128 -15.41 5.68 -19.19
N SER A 129 -14.82 6.86 -18.99
CA SER A 129 -14.91 7.97 -19.96
C SER A 129 -14.26 7.64 -21.30
N ALA A 130 -13.26 6.75 -21.34
CA ALA A 130 -12.65 6.28 -22.57
C ALA A 130 -13.47 5.20 -23.29
N GLY A 131 -14.54 4.69 -22.68
CA GLY A 131 -15.34 3.60 -23.23
C GLY A 131 -14.62 2.25 -23.22
N ASP A 132 -13.66 2.07 -22.32
CA ASP A 132 -12.93 0.81 -22.18
C ASP A 132 -13.88 -0.37 -21.93
N LYS A 133 -13.52 -1.55 -22.44
CA LYS A 133 -14.24 -2.81 -22.15
C LYS A 133 -13.60 -3.62 -21.03
N GLU A 134 -12.31 -3.38 -20.76
CA GLU A 134 -11.56 -4.02 -19.70
C GLU A 134 -10.87 -2.97 -18.82
N HIS A 135 -10.87 -3.23 -17.52
CA HIS A 135 -10.07 -2.53 -16.53
C HIS A 135 -9.42 -3.57 -15.60
N GLY A 136 -8.84 -3.15 -14.48
CA GLY A 136 -8.22 -4.10 -13.57
C GLY A 136 -7.40 -3.45 -12.49
N CYS A 137 -6.51 -4.24 -11.90
CA CYS A 137 -5.54 -3.78 -10.93
C CYS A 137 -4.17 -4.42 -11.18
N THR A 138 -3.13 -3.75 -10.67
CA THR A 138 -1.74 -4.18 -10.80
C THR A 138 -1.06 -4.12 -9.44
N VAL A 139 -0.46 -5.23 -9.02
CA VAL A 139 0.54 -5.22 -7.95
C VAL A 139 1.91 -5.06 -8.59
N HIS A 140 2.69 -4.09 -8.13
CA HIS A 140 4.02 -3.82 -8.65
C HIS A 140 4.98 -3.39 -7.55
N TYR A 141 6.28 -3.55 -7.80
CA TYR A 141 7.31 -2.94 -6.96
C TYR A 141 7.24 -1.41 -7.08
N VAL A 142 7.51 -0.70 -6.00
CA VAL A 142 7.67 0.75 -6.03
C VAL A 142 9.10 1.09 -6.38
N ASN A 143 9.29 2.09 -7.25
CA ASN A 143 10.57 2.70 -7.55
C ASN A 143 10.41 4.24 -7.49
N GLU A 144 11.45 4.96 -7.91
CA GLU A 144 11.46 6.44 -7.90
C GLU A 144 10.46 7.06 -8.89
N HIS A 145 9.96 6.27 -9.83
CA HIS A 145 9.02 6.70 -10.86
C HIS A 145 7.59 6.26 -10.48
N MET A 146 6.64 7.17 -10.58
CA MET A 146 5.26 6.90 -10.18
C MET A 146 4.62 5.80 -11.06
N ASP A 147 4.18 4.71 -10.44
CA ASP A 147 3.49 3.58 -11.07
C ASP A 147 4.27 2.94 -12.25
N GLU A 148 5.60 2.86 -12.11
CA GLU A 148 6.51 2.37 -13.17
C GLU A 148 7.41 1.21 -12.74
N GLY A 149 7.33 0.78 -11.49
CA GLY A 149 8.13 -0.37 -11.06
C GLY A 149 7.65 -1.68 -11.67
N LYS A 150 8.52 -2.69 -11.59
CA LYS A 150 8.29 -4.01 -12.20
C LYS A 150 6.98 -4.62 -11.69
N ILE A 151 6.13 -5.02 -12.64
CA ILE A 151 4.85 -5.68 -12.37
C ILE A 151 5.11 -7.05 -11.72
N ILE A 152 4.36 -7.34 -10.66
CA ILE A 152 4.35 -8.63 -9.95
C ILE A 152 3.16 -9.46 -10.44
N ALA A 153 1.97 -8.86 -10.45
CA ALA A 153 0.75 -9.53 -10.86
C ALA A 153 -0.30 -8.52 -11.35
N GLN A 154 -1.23 -8.97 -12.18
CA GLN A 154 -2.38 -8.21 -12.64
C GLN A 154 -3.63 -9.06 -12.61
N ALA A 155 -4.77 -8.41 -12.41
CA ALA A 155 -6.09 -9.02 -12.57
C ALA A 155 -6.98 -8.10 -13.41
N LYS A 156 -7.70 -8.69 -14.37
CA LYS A 156 -8.63 -7.98 -15.25
C LYS A 156 -10.06 -8.08 -14.73
N VAL A 157 -10.85 -7.04 -15.02
CA VAL A 157 -12.30 -7.00 -14.81
C VAL A 157 -12.98 -6.36 -16.02
N SER A 158 -14.19 -6.79 -16.35
CA SER A 158 -14.99 -6.16 -17.39
C SER A 158 -15.53 -4.80 -16.93
N VAL A 159 -15.52 -3.82 -17.82
CA VAL A 159 -16.26 -2.56 -17.64
C VAL A 159 -17.64 -2.76 -18.25
N LEU A 160 -18.68 -2.69 -17.42
CA LEU A 160 -20.07 -2.87 -17.86
C LEU A 160 -20.59 -1.60 -18.56
N PRO A 161 -21.56 -1.74 -19.50
CA PRO A 161 -22.19 -0.61 -20.17
C PRO A 161 -22.88 0.39 -19.24
#